data_AF-A0A8D0KWL1-F1
#
_entry.id   AF-A0A8D0KWL1-F1
#
_cell.length_a   1.000
_cell.length_b   1.000
_cell.length_c   1.000
_cell.angle_alpha   90.00
_cell.angle_beta   90.00
_cell.angle_gamma   90.00
#
_symmetry.space_group_name_H-M   'P 1'
#
loop_
_entity.id
_entity.type
_entity.pdbx_description
1 polymer ?
#
loop_
_entity_poly.entity_id
_entity_poly.type
_entity_poly.pdbx_seq_one_letter_code
_entity_poly.pdbx_strand_id
1 'polypeptide(L)'
;GTLGTSGTGTAWIRATGTVGWVSGAGDILGTSGVALSPSPVLRACSVPVPPHRSPVQAWVESLRHHDDERRGLTDLHPGVFAVRPRLDILHTVAMWQKNFKRI
;
A
#
# COMPACT_ATOMS: atom_id res chain seq x y z
N GLY A 1 36.21 -1.45 -8.50
CA GLY A 1 36.75 -1.20 -9.85
C GLY A 1 35.61 -0.94 -10.80
N THR A 2 35.72 0.15 -11.56
CA THR A 2 35.22 0.39 -12.93
C THR A 2 33.75 0.10 -13.30
N LEU A 3 33.02 1.21 -13.51
CA LEU A 3 32.20 1.59 -14.69
C LEU A 3 31.23 0.60 -15.33
N GLY A 4 29.98 1.06 -15.50
CA GLY A 4 29.00 0.50 -16.43
C GLY A 4 27.62 1.15 -16.30
N THR A 5 27.46 2.40 -16.74
CA THR A 5 26.14 3.03 -16.94
C THR A 5 25.68 2.79 -18.38
N SER A 6 24.67 1.94 -18.57
CA SER A 6 23.69 2.08 -19.66
C SER A 6 22.58 1.06 -19.48
N GLY A 7 21.34 1.54 -19.32
CA GLY A 7 20.16 0.69 -19.27
C GLY A 7 19.12 1.32 -18.37
N THR A 8 18.22 2.09 -18.96
CA THR A 8 16.93 2.45 -18.38
C THR A 8 16.25 1.19 -17.88
N GLY A 9 16.39 0.92 -16.58
CA GLY A 9 15.86 -0.24 -15.90
C GLY A 9 15.29 0.24 -14.58
N THR A 10 13.98 0.08 -14.44
CA THR A 10 13.22 0.32 -13.21
C THR A 10 13.97 -0.23 -12.00
N ALA A 11 14.46 0.66 -11.14
CA ALA A 11 15.06 0.30 -9.88
C ALA A 11 13.96 -0.17 -8.93
N TRP A 12 13.92 -1.46 -8.66
CA TRP A 12 13.10 -2.02 -7.59
C TRP A 12 13.74 -1.66 -6.25
N ILE A 13 13.01 -0.91 -5.41
CA ILE A 13 13.43 -0.66 -4.04
C ILE A 13 13.20 -1.94 -3.25
N ARG A 14 14.27 -2.72 -3.06
CA ARG A 14 14.30 -3.80 -2.07
C ARG A 14 14.54 -3.13 -0.70
N ALA A 15 13.47 -2.88 0.05
CA ALA A 15 13.57 -2.42 1.43
C ALA A 15 14.05 -3.58 2.32
N THR A 16 15.35 -3.85 2.34
CA THR A 16 15.97 -4.58 3.45
C THR A 16 16.03 -3.64 4.64
N GLY A 17 15.36 -4.05 5.72
CA GLY A 17 15.11 -3.22 6.89
C GLY A 17 16.37 -2.64 7.52
N THR A 18 16.27 -1.38 7.91
CA THR A 18 16.83 -0.84 9.16
C THR A 18 15.94 0.33 9.54
N VAL A 19 15.19 0.18 10.64
CA VAL A 19 14.44 1.28 11.25
C VAL A 19 15.44 2.23 11.92
N GLY A 20 15.74 3.35 11.28
CA GLY A 20 16.55 4.42 11.85
C GLY A 20 15.65 5.45 12.55
N TRP A 21 15.92 5.71 13.83
CA TRP A 21 15.32 6.82 14.58
C TRP A 21 15.94 8.15 14.12
N VAL A 22 15.13 9.16 13.78
CA VAL A 22 15.63 10.51 13.52
C VAL A 22 15.45 11.35 14.79
N SER A 23 16.57 11.87 15.32
CA SER A 23 16.62 12.76 16.47
C SER A 23 16.48 14.20 15.96
N GLY A 24 15.49 14.93 16.47
CA GLY A 24 15.28 16.34 16.15
C GLY A 24 16.29 17.23 16.87
N ALA A 25 16.95 18.12 16.14
CA ALA A 25 17.76 19.19 16.70
C ALA A 25 17.52 20.51 15.94
N GLY A 26 16.93 21.47 16.67
CA GLY A 26 17.18 22.92 16.66
C GLY A 26 17.19 23.71 15.34
N ASP A 27 16.13 24.49 15.15
CA ASP A 27 16.06 25.96 14.93
C ASP A 27 17.29 26.63 14.25
N ILE A 28 17.23 27.56 13.29
CA ILE A 28 16.34 28.71 13.03
C ILE A 28 16.67 29.29 11.64
N LEU A 29 15.73 30.08 11.08
CA LEU A 29 15.85 31.11 10.03
C LEU A 29 15.35 30.72 8.62
N GLY A 30 14.20 31.31 8.25
CA GLY A 30 13.72 31.41 6.87
C GLY A 30 12.43 30.66 6.57
N THR A 31 11.30 31.12 7.12
CA THR A 31 9.96 30.66 6.74
C THR A 31 9.62 31.16 5.33
N SER A 32 10.21 30.53 4.31
CA SER A 32 9.57 30.41 3.01
C SER A 32 8.76 29.12 3.07
N GLY A 33 7.45 29.22 2.84
CA GLY A 33 6.53 28.10 2.91
C GLY A 33 7.01 26.94 2.03
N VAL A 34 7.75 26.02 2.62
CA VAL A 34 7.97 24.70 2.06
C VAL A 34 6.59 24.06 2.15
N ALA A 35 5.87 24.05 1.04
CA ALA A 35 4.71 23.20 0.89
C ALA A 35 5.17 21.80 1.30
N LEU A 36 4.74 21.36 2.49
CA LEU A 36 4.98 20.01 2.97
C LEU A 36 4.27 19.10 1.98
N SER A 37 4.98 18.69 0.93
CA SER A 37 4.45 17.73 -0.04
C SER A 37 4.06 16.50 0.78
N PRO A 38 2.80 16.05 0.69
CA PRO A 38 2.32 14.95 1.50
C PRO A 38 3.20 13.73 1.24
N SER A 39 3.85 13.21 2.28
CA SER A 39 4.67 12.01 2.16
C SER A 39 3.80 10.84 1.68
N PRO A 40 4.28 10.01 0.72
CA PRO A 40 3.49 8.90 0.21
C PRO A 40 3.17 7.92 1.34
N VAL A 41 1.91 7.46 1.39
CA VAL A 41 1.48 6.49 2.39
C VAL A 41 1.88 5.09 1.92
N LEU A 42 2.81 4.45 2.62
CA LEU A 42 3.23 3.06 2.34
C LEU A 42 2.86 2.15 3.50
N ARG A 43 2.16 1.05 3.20
CA ARG A 43 1.73 0.07 4.21
C ARG A 43 2.06 -1.35 3.77
N ALA A 44 2.84 -2.06 4.59
CA ALA A 44 3.17 -3.46 4.39
C ALA A 44 2.12 -4.39 5.02
N CYS A 45 2.09 -5.64 4.58
CA CYS A 45 1.26 -6.68 5.18
C CYS A 45 1.64 -6.92 6.64
N SER A 46 0.67 -6.77 7.56
CA SER A 46 0.87 -7.04 9.00
C SER A 46 0.95 -8.54 9.32
N VAL A 47 0.35 -9.38 8.48
CA VAL A 47 0.28 -10.84 8.64
C VAL A 47 1.32 -11.51 7.73
N PRO A 48 2.03 -12.55 8.20
CA PRO A 48 3.02 -13.26 7.38
C PRO A 48 2.39 -13.82 6.11
N VAL A 49 2.97 -13.43 4.97
CA VAL A 49 2.55 -13.92 3.64
C VAL A 49 3.23 -15.27 3.36
N PRO A 50 2.50 -16.28 2.86
CA PRO A 50 3.09 -17.56 2.49
C PRO A 50 4.20 -17.39 1.44
N PRO A 51 5.32 -18.15 1.53
CA PRO A 51 6.51 -17.93 0.68
C PRO A 51 6.28 -18.19 -0.82
N HIS A 52 5.20 -18.90 -1.17
CA HIS A 52 4.83 -19.23 -2.55
C HIS A 52 3.90 -18.19 -3.19
N ARG A 53 3.50 -17.12 -2.46
CA ARG A 53 2.64 -16.06 -2.98
C ARG A 53 3.25 -14.70 -2.70
N SER A 54 3.13 -13.79 -3.64
CA SER A 54 3.46 -12.38 -3.41
C SER A 54 2.26 -11.62 -2.85
N PRO A 55 2.47 -10.61 -2.01
CA PRO A 55 1.42 -9.66 -1.64
C PRO A 55 0.88 -8.93 -2.88
N VAL A 56 -0.39 -8.53 -2.82
CA VAL A 56 -1.07 -7.78 -3.89
C VAL A 56 -1.00 -6.30 -3.57
N GLN A 57 -0.63 -5.46 -4.54
CA GLN A 57 -0.53 -4.01 -4.32
C GLN A 57 -1.81 -3.30 -4.75
N ALA A 58 -2.26 -2.35 -3.94
CA ALA A 58 -3.40 -1.49 -4.24
C ALA A 58 -3.07 -0.01 -3.98
N TRP A 59 -3.71 0.88 -4.75
CA TRP A 59 -3.62 2.31 -4.55
C TRP A 59 -4.36 2.73 -3.28
N VAL A 60 -3.73 3.61 -2.51
CA VAL A 60 -4.37 4.30 -1.39
C VAL A 60 -4.85 5.65 -1.89
N GLU A 61 -6.15 5.86 -1.84
CA GLU A 61 -6.83 7.11 -2.19
C GLU A 61 -7.29 7.84 -0.93
N SER A 62 -7.63 9.13 -1.08
CA SER A 62 -8.17 9.95 0.00
C SER A 62 -9.45 10.63 -0.45
N LEU A 63 -10.47 10.58 0.39
CA LEU A 63 -11.76 11.23 0.14
C LEU A 63 -11.75 12.73 0.42
N ARG A 64 -10.59 13.32 0.74
CA ARG A 64 -10.50 14.75 1.12
C ARG A 64 -10.76 15.67 -0.06
N HIS A 65 -10.20 15.37 -1.23
CA HIS A 65 -10.34 16.14 -2.46
C HIS A 65 -10.55 15.20 -3.64
N HIS A 66 -11.26 15.66 -4.66
CA HIS A 66 -11.57 14.88 -5.86
C HIS A 66 -10.31 14.48 -6.66
N ASP A 67 -9.27 15.32 -6.65
CA ASP A 67 -8.03 15.09 -7.40
C ASP A 67 -7.02 14.17 -6.66
N ASP A 68 -7.43 13.60 -5.52
CA ASP A 68 -6.55 12.93 -4.57
C ASP A 68 -6.55 11.41 -4.73
N GLU A 69 -6.52 10.95 -5.98
CA GLU A 69 -6.75 9.56 -6.37
C GLU A 69 -5.59 8.60 -6.01
N ARG A 70 -4.39 9.13 -5.71
CA ARG A 70 -3.17 8.29 -5.51
C ARG A 70 -2.24 8.83 -4.43
N ARG A 71 -2.70 8.82 -3.19
CA ARG A 71 -1.90 9.19 -2.00
C ARG A 71 -0.78 8.20 -1.69
N GLY A 72 -0.88 6.94 -2.11
CA GLY A 72 0.09 5.93 -1.74
C GLY A 72 -0.19 4.51 -2.24
N LEU A 73 0.52 3.54 -1.65
CA LEU A 73 0.50 2.11 -2.00
C LEU A 73 0.37 1.26 -0.74
N THR A 74 -0.45 0.23 -0.81
CA THR A 74 -0.59 -0.77 0.25
C THR A 74 -0.41 -2.18 -0.27
N ASP A 75 0.31 -3.00 0.49
CA ASP A 75 0.45 -4.42 0.27
C ASP A 75 -0.70 -5.16 0.99
N LEU A 76 -1.42 -6.00 0.25
CA LEU A 76 -2.57 -6.77 0.68
C LEU A 76 -2.24 -8.27 0.72
N HIS A 77 -2.76 -8.97 1.73
CA HIS A 77 -2.49 -10.39 1.90
C HIS A 77 -3.19 -11.24 0.80
N PRO A 78 -2.45 -12.10 0.08
CA PRO A 78 -2.99 -12.81 -1.08
C PRO A 78 -4.03 -13.88 -0.70
N GLY A 79 -4.01 -14.37 0.54
CA GLY A 79 -5.02 -15.31 1.04
C GLY A 79 -6.41 -14.71 1.24
N VAL A 80 -6.54 -13.37 1.21
CA VAL A 80 -7.83 -12.66 1.33
C VAL A 80 -8.20 -12.00 0.01
N PHE A 81 -7.25 -11.26 -0.57
CA PHE A 81 -7.51 -10.41 -1.72
C PHE A 81 -7.17 -11.05 -3.07
N ALA A 82 -6.45 -12.18 -3.10
CA ALA A 82 -6.06 -12.90 -4.31
C ALA A 82 -6.60 -14.34 -4.35
N VAL A 83 -7.75 -14.58 -3.72
CA VAL A 83 -8.41 -15.90 -3.73
C VAL A 83 -9.08 -16.12 -5.08
N ARG A 84 -9.14 -17.38 -5.54
CA ARG A 84 -9.90 -17.71 -6.76
C ARG A 84 -11.35 -17.25 -6.62
N PRO A 85 -11.94 -16.65 -7.66
CA PRO A 85 -13.31 -16.16 -7.60
C PRO A 85 -14.29 -17.34 -7.44
N ARG A 86 -14.99 -17.38 -6.30
CA ARG A 86 -15.98 -18.42 -5.95
C ARG A 86 -17.39 -17.85 -5.97
N LEU A 87 -17.94 -17.71 -7.18
CA LEU A 87 -19.28 -17.14 -7.41
C LEU A 87 -20.40 -17.98 -6.76
N ASP A 88 -20.19 -19.30 -6.63
CA ASP A 88 -21.06 -20.24 -5.93
C ASP A 88 -21.31 -19.84 -4.47
N ILE A 89 -20.23 -19.51 -3.75
CA ILE A 89 -20.31 -19.05 -2.36
C ILE A 89 -20.95 -17.67 -2.28
N LEU A 90 -20.54 -16.74 -3.15
CA LEU A 90 -21.07 -15.38 -3.14
C LEU A 90 -22.59 -15.36 -3.35
N HIS A 91 -23.09 -16.17 -4.30
CA HIS A 91 -24.53 -16.30 -4.54
C HIS A 91 -25.27 -16.86 -3.31
N THR A 92 -24.76 -17.93 -2.72
CA THR A 92 -25.35 -18.55 -1.52
C THR A 92 -25.42 -17.56 -0.35
N VAL A 93 -24.33 -16.83 -0.09
CA VAL A 93 -24.25 -15.84 0.99
C VAL A 93 -25.18 -14.66 0.73
N ALA A 94 -25.26 -14.16 -0.51
CA ALA A 94 -26.15 -13.06 -0.86
C ALA A 94 -27.63 -13.43 -0.65
N MET A 95 -28.03 -14.64 -1.06
CA MET A 95 -29.40 -15.13 -0.86
C MET A 95 -29.71 -15.34 0.63
N TRP A 96 -28.76 -15.86 1.40
CA TRP A 96 -28.92 -15.99 2.85
C TRP A 96 -29.05 -14.62 3.53
N GLN A 97 -28.17 -13.67 3.24
CA GLN A 97 -28.20 -12.32 3.81
C GLN A 97 -29.52 -11.59 3.52
N LYS A 98 -30.08 -11.76 2.32
CA LYS A 98 -31.36 -11.18 1.93
C LYS A 98 -32.54 -11.75 2.72
N ASN A 99 -32.52 -13.05 2.98
CA ASN A 99 -33.66 -13.75 3.59
C ASN A 99 -33.58 -13.81 5.12
N PHE A 100 -32.38 -13.64 5.70
CA PHE A 100 -32.18 -13.77 7.14
C PHE A 100 -32.95 -12.71 7.96
N LYS A 101 -33.06 -11.48 7.46
CA LYS A 101 -33.78 -10.39 8.14
C LYS A 101 -35.29 -10.33 7.82
N ARG A 102 -35.82 -11.33 7.12
CA ARG A 102 -37.22 -11.35 6.65
C ARG A 102 -38.20 -11.84 7.72
N ILE A 103 -37.78 -11.98 8.97
CA ILE A 103 -38.58 -12.45 10.10
C ILE A 103 -38.58 -11.37 11.17
#